data_AF-M7WPE3-F1
#
_entry.id   AF-M7WPE3-F1
#
_cell.length_a   1.000
_cell.length_b   1.000
_cell.length_c   1.000
_cell.angle_alpha   90.00
_cell.angle_beta   90.00
_cell.angle_gamma   90.00
#
_symmetry.space_group_name_H-M   'P 1'
#
loop_
_entity.id
_entity.type
_entity.pdbx_description
1 polymer ?
#
loop_
_entity_poly.entity_id
_entity_poly.type
_entity_poly.pdbx_seq_one_letter_code
_entity_poly.pdbx_strand_id
1 'polypeptide(L)'
;MLVPSFAAAALTALASFASASPVNSAGNGAPAQTTANLTSQFQPIIAPVTPPEFKWLYTAIVKCPADLLRGDVGPYGQRKAIPIVGGYLEGPGINGTFRNLGADWGVVDPRSGIFTADTRYNAVLSDGSDLYFNTFGPKTQDGSLHLHIKIETGSAAYYHLNHVVAVGVLHNLGHDDLNVSTLRIDAFDFKTDYTNLTLLPE
;
A
#
# COMPACT_ATOMS: atom_id res chain seq x y z
N MET A 1 -40.74 25.22 -16.24
CA MET A 1 -39.71 24.60 -17.11
C MET A 1 -39.17 23.38 -16.40
N LEU A 2 -39.30 22.21 -17.02
CA LEU A 2 -39.03 20.88 -16.46
C LEU A 2 -37.52 20.57 -16.40
N VAL A 3 -37.13 19.84 -15.36
CA VAL A 3 -35.87 19.09 -15.25
C VAL A 3 -36.01 17.78 -16.05
N PRO A 4 -34.93 17.27 -16.67
CA PRO A 4 -34.81 15.82 -16.84
C PRO A 4 -33.54 15.25 -16.19
N SER A 5 -33.79 14.17 -15.47
CA SER A 5 -32.87 13.11 -15.06
C SER A 5 -32.44 12.30 -16.29
N PHE A 6 -31.19 11.83 -16.34
CA PHE A 6 -30.77 10.79 -17.27
C PHE A 6 -30.09 9.64 -16.52
N ALA A 7 -30.65 8.46 -16.74
CA ALA A 7 -30.32 7.19 -16.13
C ALA A 7 -29.02 6.58 -16.70
N ALA A 8 -28.41 5.72 -15.88
CA ALA A 8 -27.27 4.89 -16.22
C ALA A 8 -27.61 3.86 -17.32
N ALA A 9 -26.73 3.73 -18.33
CA ALA A 9 -26.77 2.64 -19.30
C ALA A 9 -25.55 1.73 -19.07
N ALA A 10 -25.82 0.50 -18.63
CA ALA A 10 -24.83 -0.56 -18.53
C ALA A 10 -24.51 -1.12 -19.92
N LEU A 11 -23.22 -1.17 -20.24
CA LEU A 11 -22.69 -1.72 -21.49
C LEU A 11 -22.65 -3.25 -21.39
N THR A 12 -23.58 -3.94 -22.05
CA THR A 12 -23.56 -5.41 -22.21
C THR A 12 -22.92 -5.74 -23.56
N ALA A 13 -21.76 -6.39 -23.54
CA ALA A 13 -21.08 -6.85 -24.76
C ALA A 13 -21.76 -8.13 -25.28
N LEU A 14 -22.17 -8.08 -26.56
CA LEU A 14 -22.67 -9.21 -27.35
C LEU A 14 -21.56 -10.24 -27.59
N ALA A 15 -21.84 -11.52 -27.32
CA ALA A 15 -21.14 -12.64 -27.96
C ALA A 15 -22.07 -13.21 -29.05
N SER A 16 -21.74 -12.95 -30.31
CA SER A 16 -22.35 -13.61 -31.47
C SER A 16 -21.59 -14.88 -31.80
N PHE A 17 -22.29 -16.02 -31.87
CA PHE A 17 -21.84 -17.17 -32.64
C PHE A 17 -23.02 -17.79 -33.42
N ALA A 18 -22.83 -17.79 -34.73
CA ALA A 18 -23.49 -18.48 -35.84
C ALA A 18 -24.74 -19.33 -35.56
N SER A 19 -25.83 -18.97 -36.24
CA SER A 19 -26.95 -19.86 -36.56
C SER A 19 -26.56 -20.83 -37.69
N ALA A 20 -26.40 -22.12 -37.39
CA ALA A 20 -26.47 -23.17 -38.39
C ALA A 20 -27.89 -23.78 -38.37
N SER A 21 -28.53 -23.88 -39.54
CA SER A 21 -29.87 -24.47 -39.69
C SER A 21 -29.87 -25.98 -39.41
N PRO A 22 -30.97 -26.55 -38.89
CA PRO A 22 -31.01 -27.98 -38.56
C PRO A 22 -31.21 -28.83 -39.82
N VAL A 23 -30.36 -29.85 -40.00
CA VAL A 23 -30.62 -30.98 -40.89
C VAL A 23 -31.28 -32.08 -40.04
N ASN A 24 -32.53 -32.41 -40.35
CA ASN A 24 -33.24 -33.52 -39.75
C ASN A 24 -32.99 -34.78 -40.59
N SER A 25 -32.45 -35.84 -40.00
CA SER A 25 -32.52 -37.19 -40.54
C SER A 25 -32.35 -38.20 -39.41
N ALA A 26 -33.36 -39.04 -39.25
CA ALA A 26 -33.47 -40.09 -38.25
C ALA A 26 -32.49 -41.25 -38.51
N GLY A 27 -32.06 -41.92 -37.44
CA GLY A 27 -31.57 -43.30 -37.53
C GLY A 27 -30.42 -43.68 -36.60
N ASN A 28 -30.77 -44.45 -35.56
CA ASN A 28 -29.97 -45.47 -34.88
C ASN A 28 -28.79 -45.07 -33.98
N GLY A 29 -29.04 -45.21 -32.67
CA GLY A 29 -28.22 -46.05 -31.79
C GLY A 29 -26.87 -45.48 -31.35
N ALA A 30 -26.88 -44.65 -30.32
CA ALA A 30 -25.72 -44.45 -29.44
C ALA A 30 -26.19 -44.57 -27.98
N PRO A 31 -25.45 -45.32 -27.13
CA PRO A 31 -25.83 -45.49 -25.72
C PRO A 31 -25.84 -44.14 -25.01
N ALA A 32 -26.79 -43.98 -24.09
CA ALA A 32 -26.91 -42.80 -23.24
C ALA A 32 -25.58 -42.57 -22.50
N GLN A 33 -24.74 -41.69 -23.04
CA GLN A 33 -23.65 -41.10 -22.29
C GLN A 33 -24.31 -40.16 -21.30
N THR A 34 -24.39 -40.64 -20.06
CA THR A 34 -24.61 -39.84 -18.86
C THR A 34 -23.81 -38.55 -19.01
N THR A 35 -24.52 -37.44 -19.23
CA THR A 35 -24.00 -36.10 -19.01
C THR A 35 -23.65 -36.03 -17.53
N ALA A 36 -22.43 -36.43 -17.19
CA ALA A 36 -21.89 -36.21 -15.86
C ALA A 36 -22.02 -34.71 -15.61
N ASN A 37 -22.85 -34.36 -14.63
CA ASN A 37 -23.05 -33.00 -14.17
C ASN A 37 -21.69 -32.45 -13.70
N LEU A 38 -20.96 -31.80 -14.60
CA LEU A 38 -19.72 -31.07 -14.30
C LEU A 38 -19.95 -29.89 -13.35
N THR A 39 -21.19 -29.62 -12.98
CA THR A 39 -21.62 -28.60 -12.02
C THR A 39 -21.49 -29.00 -10.55
N SER A 40 -21.16 -30.25 -10.22
CA SER A 40 -21.11 -30.71 -8.81
C SER A 40 -19.77 -30.48 -8.08
N GLN A 41 -18.74 -29.89 -8.71
CA GLN A 41 -17.38 -29.86 -8.13
C GLN A 41 -16.87 -28.51 -7.59
N PHE A 42 -17.69 -27.45 -7.55
CA PHE A 42 -17.28 -26.18 -6.96
C PHE A 42 -17.97 -25.94 -5.61
N GLN A 43 -17.59 -26.71 -4.60
CA GLN A 43 -17.84 -26.32 -3.22
C GLN A 43 -16.79 -25.26 -2.83
N PRO A 44 -17.18 -24.07 -2.32
CA PRO A 44 -16.21 -23.08 -1.89
C PRO A 44 -15.38 -23.64 -0.72
N ILE A 45 -14.08 -23.81 -0.95
CA ILE A 45 -13.07 -24.25 0.04
C ILE A 45 -12.73 -23.10 1.01
N ILE A 46 -13.70 -22.27 1.39
CA ILE A 46 -13.41 -21.10 2.22
C ILE A 46 -13.55 -21.53 3.68
N ALA A 47 -12.45 -22.05 4.23
CA ALA A 47 -12.27 -22.10 5.68
C ALA A 47 -12.35 -20.66 6.24
N PRO A 48 -12.75 -20.45 7.51
CA PRO A 48 -12.75 -19.13 8.12
C PRO A 48 -11.39 -18.45 7.96
N VAL A 49 -11.38 -17.26 7.38
CA VAL A 49 -10.14 -16.49 7.18
C VAL A 49 -9.72 -15.90 8.52
N THR A 50 -8.53 -16.27 8.99
CA THR A 50 -7.88 -15.60 10.11
C THR A 50 -7.09 -14.40 9.58
N PRO A 51 -7.38 -13.15 10.00
CA PRO A 51 -6.57 -12.00 9.62
C PRO A 51 -5.11 -12.18 10.08
N PRO A 52 -4.15 -11.60 9.36
CA PRO A 52 -2.77 -11.57 9.83
C PRO A 52 -2.67 -10.79 11.14
N GLU A 53 -1.74 -11.22 11.99
CA GLU A 53 -1.38 -10.51 13.20
C GLU A 53 -0.10 -9.71 12.99
N PHE A 54 -0.08 -8.51 13.55
CA PHE A 54 1.07 -7.60 13.48
C PHE A 54 1.75 -7.48 14.84
N LYS A 55 3.05 -7.15 14.82
CA LYS A 55 3.84 -6.74 15.99
C LYS A 55 4.36 -5.33 15.78
N TRP A 56 4.58 -4.61 16.88
CA TRP A 56 5.15 -3.27 16.83
C TRP A 56 6.62 -3.34 16.45
N LEU A 57 6.98 -2.58 15.41
CA LEU A 57 8.36 -2.51 14.91
C LEU A 57 9.06 -1.27 15.45
N TYR A 58 8.47 -0.08 15.24
CA TYR A 58 8.96 1.18 15.81
C TYR A 58 7.87 2.25 15.80
N THR A 59 8.07 3.32 16.55
CA THR A 59 7.40 4.60 16.39
C THR A 59 8.40 5.64 15.93
N ALA A 60 8.06 6.41 14.91
CA ALA A 60 8.87 7.48 14.37
C ALA A 60 8.20 8.84 14.59
N ILE A 61 8.98 9.84 14.99
CA ILE A 61 8.63 11.25 14.96
C ILE A 61 9.43 11.91 13.85
N VAL A 62 8.76 12.44 12.83
CA VAL A 62 9.39 13.01 11.63
C VAL A 62 9.09 14.50 11.55
N LYS A 63 10.09 15.29 11.15
CA LYS A 63 9.98 16.74 10.97
C LYS A 63 9.96 17.10 9.49
N CYS A 64 8.91 17.80 9.09
CA CYS A 64 8.63 18.12 7.69
C CYS A 64 8.30 19.61 7.52
N PRO A 65 9.16 20.44 6.90
CA PRO A 65 8.82 21.80 6.50
C PRO A 65 7.67 21.83 5.49
N ALA A 66 7.23 23.05 5.15
CA ALA A 66 6.19 23.27 4.16
C ALA A 66 6.52 22.66 2.78
N ASP A 67 5.45 22.33 2.05
CA ASP A 67 5.51 21.95 0.63
C ASP A 67 6.25 23.03 -0.19
N LEU A 68 7.20 22.59 -1.01
CA LEU A 68 8.02 23.48 -1.84
C LEU A 68 7.41 23.78 -3.21
N LEU A 69 6.37 23.05 -3.62
CA LEU A 69 5.74 23.24 -4.93
C LEU A 69 4.59 24.26 -4.88
N ARG A 70 4.33 24.90 -6.02
CA ARG A 70 3.31 25.96 -6.17
C ARG A 70 1.87 25.46 -6.09
N GLY A 71 1.67 24.14 -6.09
CA GLY A 71 0.35 23.52 -6.04
C GLY A 71 -0.38 23.47 -7.39
N ASP A 72 0.34 23.54 -8.51
CA ASP A 72 -0.27 23.37 -9.84
C ASP A 72 -0.79 21.92 -10.01
N VAL A 73 -1.95 21.79 -10.67
CA VAL A 73 -2.57 20.49 -10.95
C VAL A 73 -2.11 19.99 -12.32
N GLY A 74 -1.39 18.86 -12.34
CA GLY A 74 -0.94 18.20 -13.56
C GLY A 74 -1.80 16.99 -13.96
N PRO A 75 -1.45 16.29 -15.05
CA PRO A 75 -2.18 15.11 -15.53
C PRO A 75 -2.32 13.97 -14.51
N TYR A 76 -1.39 13.90 -13.55
CA TYR A 76 -1.38 12.88 -12.49
C TYR A 76 -1.87 13.41 -11.14
N GLY A 77 -2.34 14.66 -11.07
CA GLY A 77 -2.78 15.32 -9.84
C GLY A 77 -1.87 16.45 -9.38
N GLN A 78 -2.12 16.96 -8.18
CA GLN A 78 -1.32 18.03 -7.58
C GLN A 78 -0.12 17.43 -6.86
N ARG A 79 1.08 17.60 -7.42
CA ARG A 79 2.33 17.12 -6.81
C ARG A 79 2.68 17.97 -5.59
N LYS A 80 3.19 17.31 -4.56
CA LYS A 80 3.83 17.90 -3.39
C LYS A 80 5.32 17.53 -3.39
N ALA A 81 6.15 18.38 -2.79
CA ALA A 81 7.53 18.05 -2.44
C ALA A 81 7.78 18.58 -1.02
N ILE A 82 7.56 17.70 -0.04
CA ILE A 82 7.61 18.02 1.38
C ILE A 82 8.94 17.50 1.93
N PRO A 83 9.90 18.36 2.29
CA PRO A 83 11.20 17.92 2.77
C PRO A 83 11.08 17.13 4.09
N ILE A 84 11.97 16.17 4.30
CA ILE A 84 12.12 15.47 5.57
C ILE A 84 13.47 15.88 6.15
N VAL A 85 13.43 16.66 7.24
CA VAL A 85 14.62 17.37 7.75
C VAL A 85 15.16 16.82 9.06
N GLY A 86 14.53 15.80 9.61
CA GLY A 86 14.99 15.12 10.81
C GLY A 86 13.87 14.50 11.61
N GLY A 87 14.13 14.32 12.91
CA GLY A 87 13.30 13.55 13.80
C GLY A 87 14.03 12.30 14.31
N TYR A 88 13.28 11.38 14.90
CA TYR A 88 13.83 10.16 15.50
C TYR A 88 12.88 8.98 15.37
N LEU A 89 13.39 7.78 15.57
CA LEU A 89 12.58 6.57 15.69
C LEU A 89 13.04 5.73 16.89
N GLU A 90 12.09 5.08 17.54
CA GLU A 90 12.29 4.23 18.70
C GLU A 90 11.43 2.96 18.58
N GLY A 91 12.02 1.82 18.88
CA GLY A 91 11.40 0.51 18.84
C GLY A 91 12.29 -0.56 19.48
N PRO A 92 11.83 -1.81 19.56
CA PRO A 92 12.62 -2.90 20.12
C PRO A 92 13.88 -3.15 19.26
N GLY A 93 15.05 -2.77 19.78
CA GLY A 93 16.33 -2.93 19.08
C GLY A 93 16.61 -1.89 17.99
N ILE A 94 15.65 -1.01 17.67
CA ILE A 94 15.77 0.04 16.66
C ILE A 94 15.64 1.39 17.35
N ASN A 95 16.72 2.15 17.43
CA ASN A 95 16.70 3.52 17.93
C ASN A 95 17.65 4.38 17.09
N GLY A 96 17.19 5.54 16.64
CA GLY A 96 17.99 6.38 15.74
C GLY A 96 17.37 7.74 15.43
N THR A 97 18.09 8.50 14.60
CA THR A 97 17.67 9.83 14.15
C THR A 97 17.59 9.88 12.63
N PHE A 98 16.62 10.63 12.10
CA PHE A 98 16.51 10.86 10.67
C PHE A 98 17.55 11.90 10.22
N ARG A 99 18.18 11.64 9.07
CA ARG A 99 19.07 12.60 8.43
C ARG A 99 18.23 13.73 7.84
N ASN A 100 18.83 14.92 7.72
CA ASN A 100 18.26 16.02 6.93
C ASN A 100 18.47 15.74 5.43
N LEU A 101 17.85 14.67 4.95
CA LEU A 101 17.95 14.17 3.59
C LEU A 101 16.73 13.32 3.25
N GLY A 102 16.04 13.73 2.19
CA GLY A 102 14.84 13.05 1.70
C GLY A 102 13.64 13.98 1.61
N ALA A 103 12.56 13.46 1.05
CA ALA A 103 11.30 14.16 0.95
C ALA A 103 10.14 13.16 0.77
N ASP A 104 8.93 13.70 0.91
CA ASP A 104 7.69 13.12 0.42
C ASP A 104 7.29 13.83 -0.87
N TRP A 105 7.30 13.08 -1.97
CA TRP A 105 6.84 13.51 -3.28
C TRP A 105 5.39 13.13 -3.52
N GLY A 106 4.54 13.14 -2.50
CA GLY A 106 3.16 12.69 -2.63
C GLY A 106 2.30 13.49 -3.62
N VAL A 107 1.14 12.94 -3.93
CA VAL A 107 0.20 13.50 -4.92
C VAL A 107 -1.20 13.59 -4.33
N VAL A 108 -1.85 14.72 -4.54
CA VAL A 108 -3.28 14.87 -4.28
C VAL A 108 -4.05 14.53 -5.56
N ASP A 109 -4.92 13.52 -5.47
CA ASP A 109 -5.85 13.18 -6.55
C ASP A 109 -6.91 14.30 -6.69
N PRO A 110 -7.09 14.91 -7.87
CA PRO A 110 -7.93 16.10 -8.03
C PRO A 110 -9.43 15.79 -7.97
N ARG A 111 -9.83 14.52 -8.05
CA ARG A 111 -11.25 14.12 -8.02
C ARG A 111 -11.74 13.80 -6.61
N SER A 112 -10.93 13.07 -5.85
CA SER A 112 -11.22 12.64 -4.49
C SER A 112 -10.64 13.57 -3.42
N GLY A 113 -9.62 14.35 -3.76
CA GLY A 113 -8.85 15.14 -2.79
C GLY A 113 -7.93 14.31 -1.90
N ILE A 114 -7.80 13.00 -2.17
CA ILE A 114 -6.95 12.10 -1.38
C ILE A 114 -5.49 12.37 -1.70
N PHE A 115 -4.73 12.73 -0.68
CA PHE A 115 -3.27 12.75 -0.74
C PHE A 115 -2.71 11.34 -0.59
N THR A 116 -1.76 10.97 -1.45
CA THR A 116 -0.99 9.72 -1.34
C THR A 116 0.48 10.07 -1.19
N ALA A 117 1.08 9.66 -0.08
CA ALA A 117 2.51 9.87 0.20
C ALA A 117 3.37 8.98 -0.73
N ASP A 118 4.56 9.46 -1.07
CA ASP A 118 5.61 8.72 -1.78
C ASP A 118 6.98 9.26 -1.35
N THR A 119 7.60 8.58 -0.40
CA THR A 119 8.75 9.13 0.33
C THR A 119 10.03 8.35 0.08
N ARG A 120 11.17 9.03 0.19
CA ARG A 120 12.49 8.41 0.33
C ARG A 120 13.32 9.22 1.29
N TYR A 121 13.88 8.57 2.31
CA TYR A 121 14.66 9.21 3.37
C TYR A 121 15.54 8.20 4.12
N ASN A 122 16.38 8.69 5.03
CA ASN A 122 17.35 7.86 5.75
C ASN A 122 17.37 8.14 7.24
N ALA A 123 17.66 7.11 8.03
CA ALA A 123 18.02 7.25 9.44
C ALA A 123 19.42 6.72 9.71
N VAL A 124 20.03 7.22 10.77
CA VAL A 124 21.22 6.65 11.40
C VAL A 124 20.83 6.15 12.79
N LEU A 125 21.08 4.87 13.04
CA LEU A 125 20.81 4.23 14.32
C LEU A 125 21.87 4.61 15.36
N SER A 126 21.59 4.34 16.63
CA SER A 126 22.45 4.68 17.76
C SER A 126 23.82 3.99 17.72
N ASP A 127 23.94 2.86 17.02
CA ASP A 127 25.18 2.13 16.77
C ASP A 127 25.93 2.61 15.50
N GLY A 128 25.37 3.59 14.78
CA GLY A 128 25.91 4.12 13.53
C GLY A 128 25.43 3.42 12.26
N SER A 129 24.61 2.37 12.36
CA SER A 129 24.04 1.68 11.19
C SER A 129 23.08 2.60 10.41
N ASP A 130 23.18 2.60 9.08
CA ASP A 130 22.26 3.33 8.22
C ASP A 130 21.03 2.50 7.85
N LEU A 131 19.87 3.14 7.88
CA LEU A 131 18.62 2.62 7.31
C LEU A 131 18.13 3.55 6.20
N TYR A 132 17.73 2.97 5.07
CA TYR A 132 16.93 3.62 4.04
C TYR A 132 15.46 3.27 4.23
N PHE A 133 14.60 4.24 3.99
CA PHE A 133 13.15 4.08 4.00
C PHE A 133 12.53 4.53 2.68
N ASN A 134 11.57 3.74 2.20
CA ASN A 134 10.58 4.17 1.23
C ASN A 134 9.20 3.87 1.79
N THR A 135 8.38 4.92 1.94
CA THR A 135 7.01 4.77 2.42
C THR A 135 6.04 5.34 1.41
N PHE A 136 4.87 4.70 1.29
CA PHE A 136 3.85 5.14 0.36
C PHE A 136 2.48 4.72 0.85
N GLY A 137 1.50 5.60 0.65
CA GLY A 137 0.11 5.22 0.89
C GLY A 137 -0.84 6.40 1.03
N PRO A 138 -2.15 6.11 0.93
CA PRO A 138 -3.18 7.14 0.88
C PRO A 138 -3.57 7.65 2.26
N LYS A 139 -4.03 8.89 2.28
CA LYS A 139 -4.77 9.48 3.39
C LYS A 139 -6.10 8.75 3.55
N THR A 140 -6.46 8.45 4.79
CA THR A 140 -7.68 7.76 5.18
C THR A 140 -8.76 8.76 5.59
N GLN A 141 -9.96 8.26 5.86
CA GLN A 141 -11.12 9.08 6.21
C GLN A 141 -10.96 9.85 7.53
N ASP A 142 -10.22 9.31 8.50
CA ASP A 142 -9.98 9.96 9.80
C ASP A 142 -8.85 11.00 9.75
N GLY A 143 -8.20 11.13 8.59
CA GLY A 143 -7.13 12.09 8.35
C GLY A 143 -5.72 11.54 8.57
N SER A 144 -5.56 10.32 9.09
CA SER A 144 -4.29 9.60 9.10
C SER A 144 -3.87 9.14 7.70
N LEU A 145 -2.66 8.63 7.55
CA LEU A 145 -2.26 7.87 6.36
C LEU A 145 -1.98 6.43 6.74
N HIS A 146 -2.43 5.49 5.92
CA HIS A 146 -1.95 4.11 5.98
C HIS A 146 -0.81 3.96 4.98
N LEU A 147 0.36 3.55 5.46
CA LEU A 147 1.57 3.43 4.67
C LEU A 147 1.94 1.96 4.50
N HIS A 148 2.47 1.59 3.33
CA HIS A 148 3.44 0.52 3.27
C HIS A 148 4.83 1.11 3.53
N ILE A 149 5.71 0.32 4.13
CA ILE A 149 7.04 0.73 4.53
C ILE A 149 8.02 -0.33 4.05
N LYS A 150 8.96 0.11 3.20
CA LYS A 150 10.15 -0.65 2.83
C LYS A 150 11.35 -0.10 3.61
N ILE A 151 12.15 -1.01 4.16
CA ILE A 151 13.39 -0.70 4.87
C ILE A 151 14.54 -1.40 4.15
N GLU A 152 15.66 -0.72 3.98
CA GLU A 152 16.89 -1.33 3.47
C GLU A 152 18.08 -0.95 4.35
N THR A 153 19.00 -1.90 4.54
CA THR A 153 20.24 -1.69 5.29
C THR A 153 21.35 -2.64 4.84
N GLY A 154 22.59 -2.17 4.93
CA GLY A 154 23.78 -3.01 4.81
C GLY A 154 24.27 -3.58 6.14
N SER A 155 23.65 -3.22 7.27
CA SER A 155 24.09 -3.67 8.59
C SER A 155 23.68 -5.11 8.86
N ALA A 156 24.65 -5.96 9.19
CA ALA A 156 24.41 -7.36 9.54
C ALA A 156 23.48 -7.51 10.76
N ALA A 157 23.57 -6.59 11.74
CA ALA A 157 22.72 -6.60 12.94
C ALA A 157 21.24 -6.36 12.62
N TYR A 158 20.95 -5.67 11.52
CA TYR A 158 19.61 -5.25 11.12
C TYR A 158 19.13 -5.92 9.82
N TYR A 159 19.88 -6.90 9.32
CA TYR A 159 19.65 -7.45 7.99
C TYR A 159 18.27 -8.09 7.81
N HIS A 160 17.65 -8.56 8.90
CA HIS A 160 16.27 -9.05 8.88
C HIS A 160 15.27 -8.02 8.35
N LEU A 161 15.52 -6.71 8.54
CA LEU A 161 14.66 -5.62 8.05
C LEU A 161 14.60 -5.54 6.52
N ASN A 162 15.58 -6.07 5.80
CA ASN A 162 15.53 -6.18 4.34
C ASN A 162 14.44 -7.16 3.85
N HIS A 163 13.89 -7.97 4.75
CA HIS A 163 12.99 -9.09 4.44
C HIS A 163 11.62 -8.99 5.12
N VAL A 164 11.26 -7.83 5.66
CA VAL A 164 9.93 -7.59 6.24
C VAL A 164 9.04 -6.80 5.28
N VAL A 165 7.73 -7.02 5.37
CA VAL A 165 6.73 -6.11 4.80
C VAL A 165 6.08 -5.37 5.96
N ALA A 166 6.41 -4.08 6.09
CA ALA A 166 5.86 -3.26 7.15
C ALA A 166 4.71 -2.38 6.67
N VAL A 167 3.77 -2.14 7.56
CA VAL A 167 2.70 -1.16 7.42
C VAL A 167 2.84 -0.09 8.50
N GLY A 168 2.35 1.12 8.23
CA GLY A 168 2.40 2.23 9.18
C GLY A 168 1.10 3.00 9.24
N VAL A 169 0.80 3.54 10.42
CA VAL A 169 -0.26 4.54 10.62
C VAL A 169 0.40 5.87 10.94
N LEU A 170 0.22 6.85 10.06
CA LEU A 170 0.79 8.18 10.19
C LEU A 170 -0.26 9.19 10.67
N HIS A 171 0.07 9.92 11.73
CA HIS A 171 -0.69 11.05 12.23
C HIS A 171 0.11 12.36 12.13
N ASN A 172 -0.54 13.43 11.68
CA ASN A 172 0.02 14.77 11.79
C ASN A 172 -0.30 15.32 13.19
N LEU A 173 0.74 15.66 13.96
CA LEU A 173 0.63 16.16 15.33
C LEU A 173 0.56 17.70 15.42
N GLY A 174 0.54 18.39 14.28
CA GLY A 174 0.59 19.84 14.17
C GLY A 174 1.92 20.35 13.61
N HIS A 175 2.09 21.66 13.62
CA HIS A 175 3.31 22.34 13.16
C HIS A 175 3.78 23.34 14.22
N ASP A 176 5.06 23.69 14.18
CA ASP A 176 5.64 24.77 14.98
C ASP A 176 5.48 26.15 14.31
N ASP A 177 5.97 27.20 14.97
CA ASP A 177 5.90 28.59 14.48
C ASP A 177 6.68 28.82 13.16
N LEU A 178 7.55 27.89 12.77
CA LEU A 178 8.28 27.90 11.51
C LEU A 178 7.58 27.09 10.41
N ASN A 179 6.33 26.66 10.67
CA ASN A 179 5.53 25.82 9.79
C ASN A 179 6.19 24.46 9.48
N VAL A 180 6.97 23.93 10.44
CA VAL A 180 7.51 22.58 10.37
C VAL A 180 6.52 21.63 11.03
N SER A 181 5.89 20.79 10.22
CA SER A 181 4.99 19.73 10.67
C SER A 181 5.75 18.67 11.45
N THR A 182 5.12 18.16 12.51
CA THR A 182 5.56 16.98 13.25
C THR A 182 4.64 15.83 12.94
N LEU A 183 5.17 14.77 12.35
CA LEU A 183 4.42 13.56 12.01
C LEU A 183 4.81 12.45 12.97
N ARG A 184 3.83 11.65 13.42
CA ARG A 184 4.07 10.39 14.12
C ARG A 184 3.71 9.24 13.20
N ILE A 185 4.57 8.24 13.10
CA ILE A 185 4.32 7.00 12.37
C ILE A 185 4.48 5.84 13.34
N ASP A 186 3.41 5.08 13.59
CA ASP A 186 3.50 3.80 14.29
C ASP A 186 3.60 2.69 13.24
N ALA A 187 4.74 2.01 13.19
CA ALA A 187 5.07 0.99 12.21
C ALA A 187 4.96 -0.42 12.79
N PHE A 188 4.49 -1.35 11.96
CA PHE A 188 4.23 -2.72 12.31
C PHE A 188 4.65 -3.66 11.19
N ASP A 189 5.25 -4.79 11.52
CA ASP A 189 5.51 -5.93 10.63
C ASP A 189 4.71 -7.15 11.10
N PHE A 190 4.73 -8.24 10.32
CA PHE A 190 3.91 -9.41 10.64
C PHE A 190 4.52 -10.16 11.83
N LYS A 191 3.67 -10.74 12.68
CA LYS A 191 4.15 -11.59 13.80
C LYS A 191 4.96 -12.79 13.34
N THR A 192 4.73 -13.25 12.12
CA THR A 192 5.43 -14.37 11.49
C THR A 192 6.76 -13.99 10.84
N ASP A 193 7.08 -12.68 10.75
CA ASP A 193 8.32 -12.21 10.16
C ASP A 193 9.53 -12.51 11.06
N TYR A 194 10.68 -12.74 10.41
CA TYR A 194 11.94 -13.04 11.07
C TYR A 194 12.33 -11.94 12.07
N THR A 195 12.73 -12.34 13.27
CA THR A 195 13.34 -11.45 14.27
C THR A 195 14.86 -11.51 14.26
N ASN A 196 15.43 -12.64 13.83
CA ASN A 196 16.85 -12.85 13.63
C ASN A 196 17.07 -13.63 12.34
N LEU A 197 18.08 -13.24 11.57
CA LEU A 197 18.46 -13.92 10.33
C LEU A 197 19.92 -14.38 10.47
N THR A 198 20.18 -15.66 10.18
CA THR A 198 21.55 -16.14 10.01
C THR A 198 21.99 -15.83 8.59
N LEU A 199 23.01 -14.98 8.46
CA LEU A 199 23.58 -14.66 7.15
C LEU A 199 24.36 -15.87 6.61
N LEU A 200 24.28 -16.07 5.29
CA LEU A 200 25.13 -17.03 4.61
C LEU A 200 26.59 -16.54 4.67
N PRO A 201 27.57 -17.45 4.66
CA PRO A 201 28.98 -17.07 4.53
C PRO A 201 29.23 -16.27 3.24
N GLU A 202 30.18 -15.33 3.30
CA GLU A 202 30.66 -14.58 2.14
C GLU A 202 31.36 -15.47 1.09
#